data_AF-A0A1G9QLS1-F1
#
_entry.id   AF-A0A1G9QLS1-F1
#
_cell.length_a   1.000
_cell.length_b   1.000
_cell.length_c   1.000
_cell.angle_alpha   90.00
_cell.angle_beta   90.00
_cell.angle_gamma   90.00
#
_symmetry.space_group_name_H-M   'P 1'
#
loop_
_entity.id
_entity.type
_entity.pdbx_description
1 polymer ?
#
loop_
_entity_poly.entity_id
_entity_poly.type
_entity_poly.pdbx_seq_one_letter_code
_entity_poly.pdbx_strand_id
1 'polypeptide(L)'
;MSALTVHRPVLRSFRVLACQGDNRGEAAGVAMRLDFQQEIEFGLAVPEVAGAPLMVGVKIKLETVATNHNDASDVARYSSEYEARFYYPAGVTEDAVAPLLDDHDYQYALIAQAYPLAMTHLRRELQAMGLDARELPLGLP
;
A
#
# COMPACT_ATOMS: atom_id res chain seq x y z
N MET A 1 -31.86 11.51 0.84
CA MET A 1 -30.48 11.30 0.36
C MET A 1 -30.58 10.27 -0.75
N SER A 2 -30.44 10.70 -2.02
CA SER A 2 -30.55 9.80 -3.17
C SER A 2 -29.42 8.78 -3.08
N ALA A 3 -29.76 7.49 -3.23
CA ALA A 3 -28.76 6.43 -3.35
C ALA A 3 -27.97 6.69 -4.64
N LEU A 4 -26.87 7.45 -4.53
CA LEU A 4 -25.82 7.43 -5.53
C LEU A 4 -25.43 5.98 -5.68
N THR A 5 -25.74 5.38 -6.83
CA THR A 5 -25.26 4.06 -7.22
C THR A 5 -23.73 4.16 -7.29
N VAL A 6 -23.06 3.93 -6.17
CA VAL A 6 -21.60 3.95 -6.11
C VAL A 6 -21.12 2.78 -6.96
N HIS A 7 -20.57 3.08 -8.14
CA HIS A 7 -19.93 2.08 -8.97
C HIS A 7 -18.76 1.51 -8.18
N ARG A 8 -18.91 0.26 -7.72
CA ARG A 8 -17.91 -0.39 -6.87
C ARG A 8 -16.92 -1.17 -7.74
N PRO A 9 -15.66 -0.75 -7.83
CA PRO A 9 -14.67 -1.50 -8.54
C PRO A 9 -14.21 -2.67 -7.66
N VAL A 10 -13.70 -3.72 -8.30
CA VAL A 10 -13.28 -4.96 -7.63
C VAL A 10 -11.77 -5.09 -7.75
N LEU A 11 -11.10 -5.39 -6.63
CA LEU A 11 -9.67 -5.72 -6.64
C LEU A 11 -9.43 -6.93 -7.54
N ARG A 12 -8.64 -6.75 -8.60
CA ARG A 12 -8.29 -7.83 -9.55
C ARG A 12 -6.87 -8.32 -9.40
N SER A 13 -5.94 -7.42 -9.06
CA SER A 13 -4.54 -7.79 -8.88
C SER A 13 -3.89 -6.93 -7.83
N PHE A 14 -2.95 -7.54 -7.11
CA PHE A 14 -2.03 -6.89 -6.20
C PHE A 14 -0.63 -7.39 -6.52
N ARG A 15 0.36 -6.50 -6.59
CA ARG A 15 1.75 -6.87 -6.81
C ARG A 15 2.73 -5.93 -6.12
N VAL A 16 3.90 -6.45 -5.82
CA VAL A 16 5.09 -5.67 -5.46
C VAL A 16 5.71 -5.12 -6.74
N LEU A 17 5.95 -3.81 -6.80
CA LEU A 17 6.63 -3.13 -7.90
C LEU A 17 8.14 -3.08 -7.67
N ALA A 18 8.54 -2.74 -6.44
CA ALA A 18 9.93 -2.65 -6.03
C ALA A 18 10.03 -2.96 -4.54
N CYS A 19 11.15 -3.54 -4.11
CA CYS A 19 11.50 -3.61 -2.70
C CYS A 19 13.02 -3.65 -2.54
N GLN A 20 13.52 -3.06 -1.46
CA GLN A 20 14.92 -3.05 -1.11
C GLN A 20 15.06 -3.12 0.41
N GLY A 21 15.78 -4.13 0.88
CA GLY A 21 16.18 -4.27 2.27
C GLY A 21 17.69 -4.20 2.42
N ASP A 22 18.16 -3.48 3.41
CA ASP A 22 19.57 -3.46 3.82
C ASP A 22 19.64 -3.58 5.34
N ASN A 23 20.26 -4.65 5.83
CA ASN A 23 20.56 -4.85 7.24
C ASN A 23 22.06 -5.12 7.38
N ARG A 24 22.82 -4.07 7.73
CA ARG A 24 24.28 -4.16 7.93
C ARG A 24 24.68 -4.34 9.39
N GLY A 25 23.69 -4.40 10.28
CA GLY A 25 23.87 -4.53 11.71
C GLY A 25 24.07 -5.96 12.16
N GLU A 26 24.83 -6.15 13.23
CA GLU A 26 24.65 -7.35 14.07
C GLU A 26 23.37 -7.17 14.88
N ALA A 27 22.23 -7.56 14.31
CA ALA A 27 20.96 -7.64 15.03
C ALA A 27 20.98 -8.82 16.04
N ALA A 28 21.93 -8.81 16.98
CA ALA A 28 22.06 -9.80 18.04
C ALA A 28 21.06 -9.50 19.16
N GLY A 29 19.77 -9.75 18.91
CA GLY A 29 18.73 -9.77 19.94
C GLY A 29 18.43 -8.42 20.63
N VAL A 30 18.93 -7.30 20.11
CA VAL A 30 18.65 -5.96 20.64
C VAL A 30 17.32 -5.47 20.07
N ALA A 31 16.46 -4.95 20.95
CA ALA A 31 15.22 -4.32 20.54
C ALA A 31 15.52 -3.06 19.72
N MET A 32 15.08 -3.03 18.47
CA MET A 32 15.21 -1.88 17.58
C MET A 32 13.93 -1.06 17.55
N ARG A 33 14.09 0.26 17.51
CA ARG A 33 12.97 1.18 17.24
C ARG A 33 12.72 1.23 15.74
N LEU A 34 11.47 0.99 15.34
CA LEU A 34 11.02 1.11 13.96
C LEU A 34 10.36 2.48 13.75
N ASP A 35 10.92 3.28 12.87
CA ASP A 35 10.25 4.45 12.31
C ASP A 35 9.65 4.06 10.96
N PHE A 36 8.35 4.32 10.78
CA PHE A 36 7.56 3.90 9.63
C PHE A 36 6.99 5.10 8.88
N GLN A 37 7.08 5.09 7.55
CA GLN A 37 6.49 6.09 6.68
C GLN A 37 5.66 5.42 5.60
N GLN A 38 4.56 6.07 5.22
CA GLN A 38 3.67 5.60 4.16
C GLN A 38 3.31 6.76 3.22
N GLU A 39 3.22 6.45 1.93
CA GLU A 39 2.66 7.31 0.91
C GLU A 39 1.67 6.50 0.07
N ILE A 40 0.50 7.06 -0.21
CA ILE A 40 -0.55 6.39 -0.98
C ILE A 40 -1.00 7.33 -2.10
N GLU A 41 -0.96 6.83 -3.32
CA GLU A 41 -1.36 7.55 -4.53
C GLU A 41 -2.49 6.79 -5.23
N PHE A 42 -3.36 7.54 -5.90
CA PHE A 42 -4.46 7.02 -6.70
C PHE A 42 -4.31 7.45 -8.16
N GLY A 43 -4.70 6.59 -9.08
CA GLY A 43 -4.79 6.94 -10.49
C GLY A 43 -5.95 6.26 -11.18
N LEU A 44 -6.66 6.99 -12.04
CA LEU A 44 -7.63 6.43 -12.97
C LEU A 44 -6.94 6.13 -14.29
N ALA A 45 -7.09 4.91 -14.78
CA ALA A 45 -6.71 4.51 -16.12
C ALA A 45 -7.98 4.34 -16.98
N VAL A 46 -8.08 5.19 -18.00
CA VAL A 46 -9.15 5.13 -19.01
C VAL A 46 -8.62 4.32 -20.19
N PRO A 47 -9.28 3.22 -20.57
CA PRO A 47 -8.82 2.38 -21.66
C PRO A 47 -9.13 3.03 -23.01
N GLU A 48 -8.20 2.91 -23.95
CA GLU A 48 -8.35 3.42 -25.33
C GLU A 48 -9.31 2.54 -26.16
N VAL A 49 -9.53 1.30 -25.74
CA VAL A 49 -10.41 0.34 -26.44
C VAL A 49 -11.85 0.50 -25.97
N ALA A 50 -12.76 0.79 -26.91
CA ALA A 50 -14.18 0.90 -26.63
C ALA A 50 -14.73 -0.38 -25.96
N GLY A 51 -15.40 -0.20 -24.81
CA GLY A 51 -16.00 -1.28 -24.04
C GLY A 51 -15.07 -1.96 -23.04
N ALA A 52 -13.78 -1.62 -22.99
CA ALA A 52 -12.90 -2.07 -21.92
C ALA A 52 -13.27 -1.38 -20.58
N PRO A 53 -13.15 -2.08 -19.44
CA PRO A 53 -13.48 -1.51 -18.14
C PRO A 53 -12.45 -0.47 -17.69
N LEU A 54 -12.92 0.59 -17.03
CA LEU A 54 -12.07 1.52 -16.29
C LEU A 54 -11.31 0.79 -15.18
N MET A 55 -10.12 1.30 -14.85
CA MET A 55 -9.26 0.76 -13.80
C MET A 55 -8.80 1.87 -12.85
N VAL A 56 -8.89 1.63 -11.54
CA VAL A 56 -8.25 2.46 -10.52
C VAL A 56 -7.03 1.75 -9.98
N GLY A 57 -5.90 2.42 -10.06
CA GLY A 57 -4.65 2.02 -9.44
C GLY A 57 -4.54 2.67 -8.07
N VAL A 58 -4.22 1.87 -7.06
CA VAL A 58 -3.75 2.34 -5.75
C VAL A 58 -2.29 1.97 -5.64
N LYS A 59 -1.41 2.97 -5.59
CA LYS A 59 0.02 2.79 -5.35
C LYS A 59 0.30 3.05 -3.88
N ILE A 60 0.99 2.12 -3.22
CA ILE A 60 1.37 2.23 -1.80
C ILE A 60 2.89 2.18 -1.74
N LYS A 61 3.52 3.19 -1.14
CA LYS A 61 4.94 3.17 -0.81
C LYS A 61 5.08 3.08 0.71
N LEU A 62 5.87 2.11 1.17
CA LEU A 62 6.15 1.89 2.57
C LEU A 62 7.66 1.95 2.81
N GLU A 63 8.06 2.74 3.79
CA GLU A 63 9.44 2.83 4.24
C GLU A 63 9.54 2.54 5.73
N THR A 64 10.60 1.83 6.10
CA THR A 64 10.88 1.49 7.49
C THR A 64 12.36 1.65 7.77
N VAL A 65 12.68 2.35 8.86
CA VAL A 65 14.03 2.49 9.39
C VAL A 65 14.04 1.87 10.78
N ALA A 66 14.84 0.84 10.97
CA ALA A 66 15.12 0.27 12.28
C ALA A 66 16.41 0.87 12.83
N THR A 67 16.38 1.38 14.05
CA THR A 67 17.56 1.93 14.73
C THR A 67 17.76 1.23 16.07
N ASN A 68 19.03 0.94 16.38
CA ASN A 68 19.42 0.45 17.70
C ASN A 68 19.52 1.62 18.69
N HIS A 69 18.93 1.47 19.87
CA HIS A 69 18.96 2.49 20.91
C HIS A 69 20.38 2.76 21.46
N ASN A 70 21.25 1.77 21.41
CA ASN A 70 22.59 1.82 22.00
C ASN A 70 23.67 2.17 20.97
N ASP A 71 23.38 2.02 19.67
CA ASP A 71 24.30 2.29 18.58
C ASP A 71 23.57 2.86 17.36
N ALA A 72 23.67 4.18 17.17
CA ALA A 72 23.02 4.85 16.04
C ALA A 72 23.63 4.50 14.67
N SER A 73 24.76 3.78 14.62
CA SER A 73 25.35 3.28 13.38
C SER A 73 24.72 1.97 12.90
N ASP A 74 24.07 1.25 13.81
CA ASP A 74 23.30 0.04 13.53
C ASP A 74 21.90 0.42 13.04
N VAL A 75 21.78 0.47 11.71
CA VAL A 75 20.58 0.88 11.00
C VAL A 75 20.21 -0.16 9.96
N ALA A 76 19.01 -0.73 10.08
CA ALA A 76 18.39 -1.51 9.02
C ALA A 76 17.36 -0.64 8.29
N ARG A 77 17.29 -0.75 6.97
CA ARG A 77 16.35 0.00 6.14
C ARG A 77 15.59 -0.95 5.24
N TYR A 78 14.31 -0.68 5.07
CA TYR A 78 13.47 -1.39 4.12
C TYR A 78 12.55 -0.40 3.41
N SER A 79 12.53 -0.43 2.08
CA SER A 79 11.61 0.33 1.24
C SER A 79 10.87 -0.62 0.30
N SER A 80 9.61 -0.31 0.03
CA SER A 80 8.79 -1.11 -0.89
C SER A 80 7.70 -0.30 -1.56
N GLU A 81 7.40 -0.66 -2.80
CA GLU A 81 6.32 -0.10 -3.60
C GLU A 81 5.36 -1.21 -4.03
N TYR A 82 4.06 -0.95 -3.91
CA TYR A 82 2.99 -1.88 -4.25
C TYR A 82 1.99 -1.24 -5.20
N GLU A 83 1.33 -2.07 -6.00
CA GLU A 83 0.23 -1.66 -6.87
C GLU A 83 -0.96 -2.61 -6.67
N ALA A 84 -2.10 -2.02 -6.34
CA ALA A 84 -3.41 -2.69 -6.39
C ALA A 84 -4.22 -2.13 -7.56
N ARG A 85 -4.79 -3.01 -8.37
CA ARG A 85 -5.65 -2.63 -9.51
C ARG A 85 -7.08 -3.05 -9.27
N PHE A 86 -7.97 -2.08 -9.31
CA PHE A 86 -9.40 -2.26 -9.16
C PHE A 86 -10.07 -2.01 -10.50
N TYR A 87 -10.96 -2.90 -10.92
CA TYR A 87 -11.66 -2.77 -12.20
C TYR A 87 -13.15 -2.51 -11.97
N TYR A 88 -13.69 -1.54 -12.70
CA TYR A 88 -15.13 -1.30 -12.71
C TYR A 88 -15.86 -2.32 -13.60
N PRO A 89 -17.17 -2.49 -13.38
CA PRO A 89 -18.04 -3.11 -14.36
C PRO A 89 -17.96 -2.41 -15.73
N ALA A 90 -18.23 -3.14 -16.80
CA ALA A 90 -18.36 -2.55 -18.13
C ALA A 90 -19.49 -1.50 -18.16
N GLY A 91 -19.29 -0.43 -18.93
CA GLY A 91 -20.27 0.65 -19.10
C GLY A 91 -20.19 1.77 -18.05
N VAL A 92 -19.29 1.68 -17.07
CA VAL A 92 -18.98 2.81 -16.17
C VAL A 92 -18.14 3.83 -16.93
N THR A 93 -18.48 5.11 -16.81
CA THR A 93 -17.82 6.23 -17.49
C THR A 93 -16.88 6.98 -16.57
N GLU A 94 -15.91 7.68 -17.16
CA GLU A 94 -14.95 8.51 -16.43
C GLU A 94 -15.65 9.61 -15.63
N ASP A 95 -16.63 10.30 -16.23
CA ASP A 95 -17.40 11.36 -15.57
C ASP A 95 -18.09 10.93 -14.27
N ALA A 96 -18.46 9.64 -14.18
CA ALA A 96 -19.10 9.09 -12.99
C ALA A 96 -18.09 8.71 -11.88
N VAL A 97 -16.83 8.48 -12.26
CA VAL A 97 -15.78 7.96 -11.37
C VAL A 97 -14.81 9.03 -10.92
N ALA A 98 -14.41 9.94 -11.80
CA ALA A 98 -13.42 10.96 -11.51
C ALA A 98 -13.74 11.76 -10.23
N PRO A 99 -15.00 12.19 -9.96
CA PRO A 99 -15.33 12.88 -8.72
C PRO A 99 -15.20 12.02 -7.46
N LEU A 100 -15.34 10.69 -7.58
CA LEU A 100 -15.19 9.76 -6.46
C LEU A 100 -13.73 9.59 -6.05
N LEU A 101 -12.77 9.86 -6.94
CA LEU A 101 -11.36 9.74 -6.60
C LEU A 101 -10.86 10.86 -5.71
N ASP A 102 -11.61 11.95 -5.56
CA ASP A 102 -11.35 13.00 -4.57
C ASP A 102 -12.11 12.79 -3.26
N ASP A 103 -13.00 11.78 -3.20
CA ASP A 103 -13.77 11.44 -2.01
C ASP A 103 -12.95 10.57 -1.06
N HIS A 104 -12.76 11.05 0.18
CA HIS A 104 -11.96 10.36 1.18
C HIS A 104 -12.54 9.01 1.62
N ASP A 105 -13.87 8.86 1.72
CA ASP A 105 -14.50 7.60 2.11
C ASP A 105 -14.34 6.56 0.99
N TYR A 106 -14.43 7.01 -0.26
CA TYR A 106 -14.19 6.19 -1.42
C TYR A 106 -12.74 5.72 -1.51
N GLN A 107 -11.79 6.65 -1.38
CA GLN A 107 -10.36 6.36 -1.31
C GLN A 107 -10.06 5.36 -0.19
N TYR A 108 -10.59 5.59 1.01
CA TYR A 108 -10.42 4.71 2.16
C TYR A 108 -10.91 3.28 1.87
N ALA A 109 -12.06 3.13 1.22
CA ALA A 109 -12.62 1.82 0.88
C ALA A 109 -11.73 1.00 -0.08
N LEU A 110 -11.01 1.68 -0.99
CA LEU A 110 -10.03 1.04 -1.86
C LEU A 110 -8.76 0.67 -1.08
N ILE A 111 -8.23 1.60 -0.29
CA ILE A 111 -7.01 1.39 0.48
C ILE A 111 -7.20 0.24 1.48
N ALA A 112 -8.33 0.18 2.19
CA ALA A 112 -8.61 -0.85 3.19
C ALA A 112 -8.54 -2.28 2.63
N GLN A 113 -8.69 -2.46 1.32
CA GLN A 113 -8.54 -3.77 0.65
C GLN A 113 -7.10 -4.08 0.25
N ALA A 114 -6.31 -3.07 -0.09
CA ALA A 114 -4.94 -3.23 -0.60
C ALA A 114 -3.87 -3.15 0.50
N TYR A 115 -4.07 -2.26 1.48
CA TYR A 115 -3.08 -1.95 2.50
C TYR A 115 -2.71 -3.13 3.40
N PRO A 116 -3.65 -3.99 3.86
CA PRO A 116 -3.28 -5.18 4.64
C PRO A 116 -2.38 -6.16 3.87
N LEU A 117 -2.51 -6.23 2.55
CA LEU A 117 -1.64 -7.06 1.70
C LEU A 117 -0.21 -6.52 1.69
N ALA A 118 -0.06 -5.20 1.53
CA ALA A 118 1.23 -4.51 1.61
C ALA A 118 1.88 -4.65 2.99
N MET A 119 1.13 -4.44 4.07
CA MET A 119 1.64 -4.59 5.44
C MET A 119 2.04 -6.03 5.76
N THR A 120 1.28 -7.02 5.28
CA THR A 120 1.63 -8.44 5.46
C THR A 120 2.96 -8.76 4.79
N HIS A 121 3.17 -8.27 3.57
CA HIS A 121 4.45 -8.43 2.87
C HIS A 121 5.58 -7.72 3.61
N LEU A 122 5.42 -6.44 3.96
CA LEU A 122 6.42 -5.67 4.71
C LEU A 122 6.84 -6.38 6.00
N ARG A 123 5.89 -6.83 6.82
CA ARG A 123 6.19 -7.51 8.09
C ARG A 123 6.98 -8.80 7.88
N ARG A 124 6.65 -9.57 6.83
CA ARG A 124 7.39 -10.78 6.48
C ARG A 124 8.84 -10.45 6.12
N GLU A 125 9.07 -9.42 5.31
CA GLU A 125 10.43 -9.06 4.88
C GLU A 125 11.26 -8.50 6.04
N LEU A 126 10.66 -7.67 6.90
CA LEU A 126 11.32 -7.22 8.13
C LEU A 126 11.70 -8.40 9.04
N GLN A 127 10.82 -9.38 9.20
CA GLN A 127 11.13 -10.61 9.95
C GLN A 127 12.24 -11.44 9.30
N ALA A 128 12.28 -11.53 7.98
CA ALA A 128 13.35 -12.20 7.25
C ALA A 128 14.70 -11.49 7.43
N MET A 129 14.69 -10.17 7.65
CA MET A 129 15.85 -9.37 8.02
C MET A 129 16.24 -9.50 9.51
N GLY A 130 15.51 -10.27 10.32
CA GLY A 130 15.74 -10.43 11.75
C GLY A 130 15.16 -9.31 12.62
N LEU A 131 14.26 -8.48 12.08
CA LEU A 131 13.62 -7.37 12.79
C LEU A 131 12.30 -7.82 13.42
N ASP A 132 12.02 -7.34 14.64
CA ASP A 132 10.72 -7.56 15.28
C ASP A 132 9.67 -6.56 14.77
N ALA A 133 8.88 -6.99 13.79
CA ALA A 133 7.82 -6.20 13.18
C ALA A 133 6.42 -6.45 13.80
N ARG A 134 6.33 -6.92 15.06
CA ARG A 134 5.05 -7.24 15.70
C ARG A 134 4.19 -6.02 16.03
N GLU A 135 4.82 -4.89 16.29
CA GLU A 135 4.13 -3.64 16.67
C GLU A 135 3.64 -2.82 15.47
N LEU A 136 4.03 -3.19 14.24
CA LEU A 136 3.57 -2.48 13.05
C LEU A 136 2.07 -2.71 12.80
N PRO A 137 1.30 -1.64 12.49
CA PRO A 137 -0.14 -1.74 12.27
C PRO A 137 -0.44 -2.53 10.99
N LEU A 138 -1.40 -3.46 11.06
CA LEU A 138 -1.86 -4.18 9.85
C LEU A 138 -2.87 -3.38 9.01
N GLY A 139 -3.53 -2.40 9.64
CA GLY A 139 -4.49 -1.51 9.00
C GLY A 139 -3.94 -0.10 8.84
N LEU A 140 -4.73 0.77 8.22
CA LEU A 140 -4.43 2.19 8.17
C LEU A 140 -4.35 2.75 9.60
N PRO A 141 -3.30 3.53 9.94
CA PRO A 141 -3.21 4.24 11.20
C PRO A 141 -4.25 5.36 11.32
#